data_AF-A0A3P3VWY7-F1
#
_entry.id   AF-A0A3P3VWY7-F1
#
_cell.length_a   1.000
_cell.length_b   1.000
_cell.length_c   1.000
_cell.angle_alpha   90.00
_cell.angle_beta   90.00
_cell.angle_gamma   90.00
#
_symmetry.space_group_name_H-M   'P 1'
#
loop_
_entity.id
_entity.type
_entity.pdbx_description
1 polymer ?
#
loop_
_entity_poly.entity_id
_entity_poly.type
_entity_poly.pdbx_seq_one_letter_code
_entity_poly.pdbx_strand_id
1 'polypeptide(L)'
;MTDLAHLRDLAATERRTIVERRVRRGEDPAEVFAELPEIDDYVVRSLRDDALAAEGLTAEYALARLLQDDVRDDAAEHRRNADAVDARIFRTIGLEHPELTRAVWRALGDVVEDPL
;
A
#
# COMPACT_ATOMS: atom_id res chain seq x y z
N MET A 1 20.49 0.85 3.19
CA MET A 1 20.05 1.48 1.94
C MET A 1 19.23 0.44 1.22
N THR A 2 17.91 0.58 1.24
CA THR A 2 16.99 -0.42 0.69
C THR A 2 17.17 -0.46 -0.83
N ASP A 3 17.52 -1.63 -1.37
CA ASP A 3 17.76 -1.82 -2.79
C ASP A 3 16.43 -2.03 -3.52
N LEU A 4 16.06 -1.09 -4.39
CA LEU A 4 14.82 -1.18 -5.18
C LEU A 4 14.80 -2.41 -6.09
N ALA A 5 15.94 -2.86 -6.61
CA ALA A 5 15.99 -4.06 -7.43
C ALA A 5 15.59 -5.30 -6.61
N HIS A 6 16.10 -5.39 -5.37
CA HIS A 6 15.73 -6.43 -4.43
C HIS A 6 14.25 -6.37 -4.04
N LEU A 7 13.71 -5.17 -3.73
CA LEU A 7 12.28 -5.02 -3.42
C LEU A 7 11.40 -5.44 -4.60
N ARG A 8 11.78 -5.09 -5.84
CA ARG A 8 11.04 -5.52 -7.04
C ARG A 8 11.04 -7.03 -7.23
N ASP A 9 12.14 -7.70 -6.92
CA ASP A 9 12.21 -9.18 -6.98
C ASP A 9 11.30 -9.84 -5.93
N LEU A 10 11.28 -9.30 -4.70
CA LEU A 10 10.37 -9.74 -3.64
C LEU A 10 8.91 -9.51 -4.04
N ALA A 11 8.57 -8.32 -4.52
CA ALA A 11 7.24 -7.97 -5.01
C ALA A 11 6.79 -8.86 -6.17
N ALA A 12 7.66 -9.17 -7.13
CA ALA A 12 7.36 -10.10 -8.22
C ALA A 12 7.07 -11.51 -7.69
N THR A 13 7.81 -11.97 -6.68
CA THR A 13 7.60 -13.26 -6.04
C THR A 13 6.28 -13.31 -5.26
N GLU A 14 5.94 -12.26 -4.51
CA GLU A 14 4.66 -12.13 -3.84
C GLU A 14 3.49 -12.15 -4.84
N ARG A 15 3.56 -11.32 -5.89
CA ARG A 15 2.53 -11.25 -6.94
C ARG A 15 2.31 -12.61 -7.60
N ARG A 16 3.39 -13.31 -7.94
CA ARG A 16 3.34 -14.68 -8.50
C ARG A 16 2.68 -15.67 -7.54
N THR A 17 2.98 -15.58 -6.25
CA THR A 17 2.37 -16.43 -5.21
C THR A 17 0.86 -16.21 -5.13
N ILE A 18 0.42 -14.96 -5.23
CA ILE A 18 -1.02 -14.62 -5.25
C ILE A 18 -1.70 -15.19 -6.49
N VAL A 19 -1.09 -15.01 -7.68
CA VAL A 19 -1.60 -15.61 -8.94
C VAL A 19 -1.74 -17.11 -8.81
N GLU A 20 -0.69 -17.81 -8.36
CA GLU A 20 -0.69 -19.26 -8.20
C GLU A 20 -1.83 -19.72 -7.26
N ARG A 21 -1.99 -19.05 -6.11
CA ARG A 21 -3.03 -19.37 -5.12
C ARG A 21 -4.44 -19.21 -5.69
N ARG A 22 -4.71 -18.13 -6.42
CA ARG A 22 -6.04 -17.83 -6.99
C ARG A 22 -6.37 -18.77 -8.15
N VAL A 23 -5.46 -18.94 -9.09
CA VAL A 23 -5.65 -19.84 -10.25
C VAL A 23 -5.83 -21.29 -9.81
N ARG A 24 -5.11 -21.76 -8.78
CA ARG A 24 -5.31 -23.11 -8.22
C ARG A 24 -6.70 -23.34 -7.61
N ARG A 25 -7.43 -22.28 -7.27
CA ARG A 25 -8.82 -22.35 -6.79
C ARG A 25 -9.86 -22.31 -7.92
N GLY A 26 -9.42 -22.26 -9.17
CA GLY A 26 -10.28 -22.25 -10.35
C GLY A 26 -10.68 -20.85 -10.82
N GLU A 27 -10.05 -19.79 -10.31
CA GLU A 27 -10.24 -18.43 -10.83
C GLU A 27 -9.58 -18.29 -12.22
N ASP A 28 -10.22 -17.54 -13.13
CA ASP A 28 -9.70 -17.32 -14.48
C ASP A 28 -8.38 -16.53 -14.43
N PRO A 29 -7.29 -17.01 -15.05
CA PRO A 29 -6.01 -16.31 -15.01
C PRO A 29 -6.05 -14.89 -15.57
N ALA A 30 -6.81 -14.63 -16.63
CA ALA A 30 -6.87 -13.31 -17.26
C ALA A 30 -7.50 -12.28 -16.32
N GLU A 31 -8.59 -12.66 -15.64
CA GLU A 31 -9.24 -11.84 -14.61
C GLU A 31 -8.29 -11.59 -13.43
N VAL A 32 -7.61 -12.63 -12.93
CA VAL A 32 -6.64 -12.49 -11.84
C VAL A 32 -5.52 -11.51 -12.19
N PHE A 33 -4.96 -11.59 -13.41
CA PHE A 33 -3.91 -10.66 -13.83
C PHE A 33 -4.40 -9.22 -13.97
N ALA A 34 -5.65 -9.01 -14.39
CA ALA A 34 -6.24 -7.68 -14.56
C ALA A 34 -6.53 -6.98 -13.23
N GLU A 35 -6.86 -7.74 -12.18
CA GLU A 35 -7.18 -7.21 -10.85
C GLU A 35 -5.95 -6.96 -9.97
N LEU A 36 -4.83 -7.65 -10.24
CA LEU A 36 -3.67 -7.56 -9.37
C LEU A 36 -2.92 -6.24 -9.54
N PRO A 37 -2.45 -5.64 -8.43
CA PRO A 37 -1.56 -4.49 -8.49
C PRO A 37 -0.29 -4.77 -9.32
N GLU A 38 0.33 -3.69 -9.79
CA GLU A 38 1.63 -3.76 -10.46
C GLU A 38 2.75 -3.99 -9.43
N ILE A 39 3.90 -4.50 -9.88
CA ILE A 39 5.05 -4.78 -9.00
C ILE A 39 5.44 -3.55 -8.17
N ASP A 40 5.52 -2.38 -8.80
CA ASP A 40 5.91 -1.14 -8.12
C ASP A 40 4.87 -0.69 -7.06
N ASP A 41 3.60 -1.12 -7.15
CA ASP A 41 2.59 -0.84 -6.13
C ASP A 41 2.87 -1.62 -4.83
N TYR A 42 3.37 -2.86 -4.94
CA TYR A 42 3.85 -3.64 -3.79
C TYR A 42 5.10 -3.00 -3.18
N VAL A 43 6.04 -2.56 -4.01
CA VAL A 43 7.27 -1.88 -3.55
C VAL A 43 6.94 -0.62 -2.73
N VAL A 44 6.01 0.21 -3.20
CA VAL A 44 5.56 1.40 -2.47
C VAL A 44 4.94 1.04 -1.12
N ARG A 45 4.15 -0.04 -1.05
CA ARG A 45 3.59 -0.53 0.22
C ARG A 45 4.68 -1.01 1.19
N SER A 46 5.68 -1.74 0.71
CA SER A 46 6.82 -2.16 1.54
C SER A 46 7.62 -0.96 2.07
N LEU A 47 7.91 0.03 1.23
CA LEU A 47 8.61 1.25 1.65
C LEU A 47 7.79 2.06 2.68
N ARG A 48 6.46 2.10 2.54
CA ARG A 48 5.59 2.71 3.54
C ARG A 48 5.68 1.96 4.88
N ASP A 49 5.65 0.64 4.86
CA ASP A 49 5.74 -0.17 6.08
C ASP A 49 7.09 0.03 6.78
N ASP A 50 8.19 0.10 6.01
CA ASP A 50 9.53 0.44 6.52
C ASP A 50 9.56 1.85 7.13
N ALA A 51 8.93 2.85 6.49
CA ALA A 51 8.85 4.21 7.01
C ALA A 51 8.04 4.28 8.32
N LEU A 52 6.89 3.60 8.38
CA LEU A 52 6.09 3.49 9.60
C LEU A 52 6.88 2.82 10.74
N ALA A 53 7.65 1.78 10.43
CA ALA A 53 8.50 1.10 11.41
C ALA A 53 9.64 2.02 11.90
N ALA A 54 10.28 2.76 11.00
CA ALA A 54 11.33 3.72 11.35
C ALA A 54 10.83 4.86 12.24
N GLU A 55 9.57 5.29 12.06
CA GLU A 55 8.91 6.30 12.91
C GLU A 55 8.32 5.71 14.20
N GLY A 56 8.32 4.37 14.38
CA GLY A 56 7.71 3.71 15.54
C GLY A 56 6.18 3.70 15.53
N LEU A 57 5.56 3.98 14.38
CA LEU A 57 4.12 4.15 14.22
C LEU A 57 3.38 2.87 13.80
N THR A 58 4.07 1.77 13.53
CA THR A 58 3.46 0.54 12.99
C THR A 58 2.23 0.06 13.77
N ALA A 59 2.32 0.00 15.11
CA ALA A 59 1.23 -0.49 15.94
C ALA A 59 0.05 0.49 16.02
N GLU A 60 0.35 1.78 16.18
CA GLU A 60 -0.66 2.85 16.22
C GLU A 60 -1.41 2.95 14.88
N TYR A 61 -0.67 2.91 13.77
CA TYR A 61 -1.23 2.92 12.42
C TYR A 61 -2.10 1.69 12.16
N ALA A 62 -1.62 0.49 12.51
CA ALA A 62 -2.41 -0.73 12.35
C ALA A 62 -3.70 -0.70 13.18
N LEU A 63 -3.64 -0.15 14.40
CA LEU A 63 -4.82 0.05 15.24
C LEU A 63 -5.78 1.08 14.64
N ALA A 64 -5.27 2.23 14.20
CA ALA A 64 -6.07 3.26 13.55
C ALA A 64 -6.80 2.71 12.33
N ARG A 65 -6.12 1.89 11.50
CA ARG A 65 -6.72 1.19 10.36
C ARG A 65 -7.79 0.17 10.77
N LEU A 66 -7.57 -0.60 11.83
CA LEU A 66 -8.57 -1.56 12.31
C LEU A 66 -9.85 -0.89 12.83
N LEU A 67 -9.73 0.29 13.43
CA LEU A 67 -10.86 1.05 13.99
C LEU A 67 -11.64 1.86 12.93
N GLN A 68 -11.21 1.86 11.66
CA GLN A 68 -11.86 2.64 10.60
C GLN A 68 -13.32 2.25 10.31
N ASP A 69 -13.71 1.03 10.66
CA ASP A 69 -15.05 0.47 10.46
C ASP A 69 -15.91 0.50 11.76
N ASP A 70 -15.38 1.04 12.87
CA ASP A 70 -16.16 1.18 14.10
C ASP A 70 -17.23 2.26 13.93
N VAL A 71 -18.42 2.04 14.52
CA VAL A 71 -19.62 2.88 14.34
C VAL A 71 -19.61 4.10 15.28
N ARG A 72 -18.60 4.23 16.13
CA ARG A 72 -18.43 5.36 17.07
C ARG A 72 -17.92 6.61 16.36
N ASP A 73 -18.25 7.79 16.90
CA ASP A 73 -17.94 9.12 16.34
C ASP A 73 -16.44 9.38 16.08
N ASP A 74 -15.53 8.56 16.64
CA ASP A 74 -14.07 8.66 16.52
C ASP A 74 -13.49 7.93 15.27
N ALA A 75 -14.23 7.01 14.65
CA ALA A 75 -13.73 6.23 13.50
C ALA A 75 -13.36 7.10 12.28
N ALA A 76 -14.13 8.15 12.02
CA ALA A 76 -13.84 9.08 10.92
C ALA A 76 -12.57 9.91 11.17
N GLU A 77 -12.27 10.22 12.43
CA GLU A 77 -11.04 10.91 12.80
C GLU A 77 -9.82 9.99 12.69
N HIS A 78 -9.94 8.75 13.19
CA HIS A 78 -8.89 7.73 13.03
C HIS A 78 -8.56 7.46 11.57
N ARG A 79 -9.58 7.41 10.70
CA ARG A 79 -9.40 7.30 9.25
C ARG A 79 -8.60 8.46 8.68
N ARG A 80 -9.05 9.70 8.91
CA ARG A 80 -8.37 10.92 8.42
C ARG A 80 -6.93 11.02 8.90
N ASN A 81 -6.66 10.63 10.15
CA ASN A 81 -5.31 10.64 10.71
C ASN A 81 -4.41 9.60 10.02
N ALA A 82 -4.89 8.36 9.84
CA ALA A 82 -4.15 7.32 9.12
C ALA A 82 -3.88 7.72 7.65
N ASP A 83 -4.87 8.31 7.00
CA ASP A 83 -4.77 8.74 5.60
C ASP A 83 -3.81 9.93 5.43
N ALA A 84 -3.79 10.86 6.39
CA ALA A 84 -2.81 11.94 6.41
C ALA A 84 -1.36 11.41 6.58
N VAL A 85 -1.16 10.40 7.43
CA VAL A 85 0.14 9.74 7.61
C VAL A 85 0.57 9.06 6.31
N ASP A 86 -0.32 8.28 5.68
CA ASP A 86 -0.05 7.62 4.40
C ASP A 86 0.29 8.63 3.30
N ALA A 87 -0.52 9.69 3.15
CA ALA A 87 -0.30 10.70 2.13
C ALA A 87 1.06 11.39 2.29
N ARG A 88 1.47 11.66 3.54
CA ARG A 88 2.80 12.20 3.84
C ARG A 88 3.91 11.23 3.43
N ILE A 89 3.82 9.97 3.85
CA ILE A 89 4.84 8.94 3.56
C ILE A 89 4.95 8.70 2.06
N PHE A 90 3.84 8.54 1.34
CA PHE A 90 3.85 8.33 -0.10
C PHE A 90 4.47 9.50 -0.87
N ARG A 91 4.21 10.75 -0.44
CA ARG A 91 4.88 11.93 -1.02
C ARG A 91 6.38 11.89 -0.81
N THR A 92 6.86 11.51 0.38
CA THR A 92 8.29 11.33 0.64
C THR A 92 8.89 10.24 -0.26
N ILE A 93 8.26 9.08 -0.36
CA ILE A 93 8.70 7.97 -1.24
C ILE A 93 8.81 8.44 -2.69
N GLY A 94 7.84 9.20 -3.21
CA GLY A 94 7.88 9.71 -4.58
C GLY A 94 9.01 10.71 -4.83
N LEU A 95 9.41 11.48 -3.82
CA LEU A 95 10.55 12.40 -3.89
C LEU A 95 11.89 11.66 -3.85
N GLU A 96 12.00 10.62 -3.02
CA GLU A 96 13.22 9.83 -2.85
C GLU A 96 13.44 8.82 -3.98
N HIS A 97 12.35 8.32 -4.58
CA HIS A 97 12.35 7.32 -5.64
C HIS A 97 11.46 7.78 -6.82
N PRO A 98 11.92 8.73 -7.65
CA PRO A 98 11.14 9.28 -8.75
C PRO A 98 10.62 8.22 -9.75
N GLU A 99 11.31 7.09 -9.90
CA GLU A 99 10.88 5.97 -10.72
C GLU A 99 9.59 5.30 -10.24
N LEU A 100 9.23 5.45 -8.95
CA LEU A 100 8.00 4.90 -8.36
C LEU A 100 6.81 5.88 -8.43
N THR A 101 6.99 7.07 -9.02
CA THR A 101 5.99 8.15 -9.02
C THR A 101 4.61 7.65 -9.45
N ARG A 102 4.50 6.81 -10.49
CA ARG A 102 3.20 6.31 -10.96
C ARG A 102 2.48 5.41 -9.93
N ALA A 103 3.23 4.57 -9.23
CA ALA A 103 2.70 3.73 -8.17
C ALA A 103 2.30 4.56 -6.94
N VAL A 104 3.13 5.56 -6.60
CA VAL A 104 2.83 6.55 -5.55
C VAL A 104 1.52 7.30 -5.85
N TRP A 105 1.30 7.76 -7.09
CA TRP A 105 0.07 8.43 -7.47
C TRP A 105 -1.17 7.55 -7.34
N ARG A 106 -1.06 6.26 -7.68
CA ARG A 106 -2.16 5.29 -7.46
C ARG A 106 -2.44 5.13 -5.97
N ALA A 107 -1.41 4.92 -5.16
CA ALA A 107 -1.54 4.78 -3.72
C ALA A 107 -2.12 6.05 -3.04
N LEU A 108 -1.77 7.24 -3.53
CA LEU A 108 -2.37 8.51 -3.09
C LEU A 108 -3.84 8.62 -3.48
N GLY A 109 -4.23 8.11 -4.66
CA GLY A 109 -5.63 8.06 -5.09
C GLY A 109 -6.50 7.24 -4.15
N ASP A 110 -5.98 6.10 -3.67
CA ASP A 110 -6.70 5.21 -2.74
C ASP A 110 -6.92 5.83 -1.35
N VAL A 111 -6.08 6.79 -0.96
CA VAL A 111 -6.08 7.42 0.37
C VAL A 111 -6.86 8.74 0.40
N VAL A 112 -6.98 9.41 -0.74
CA VAL A 112 -7.55 10.76 -0.86
C VAL A 112 -8.97 10.71 -1.44
N GLU A 113 -9.71 9.62 -1.30
CA GLU A 113 -11.13 9.62 -1.65
C GLU A 113 -11.95 10.50 -0.68
N ASP A 114 -11.96 11.80 -0.99
CA ASP A 114 -13.04 12.74 -0.72
C ASP A 114 -13.32 13.47 -2.06
N PRO A 115 -14.50 13.26 -2.70
CA PRO A 115 -14.85 13.98 -3.91
C PRO A 115 -15.03 15.45 -3.56
N LEU A 116 -14.38 16.33 -4.32
CA LEU A 116 -14.70 17.76 -4.35
C LEU A 116 -16.20 18.02 -4.46
#